data_AF-A0A941GWG2-F1
#
_entry.id   AF-A0A941GWG2-F1
#
_cell.length_a   1.000
_cell.length_b   1.000
_cell.length_c   1.000
_cell.angle_alpha   90.00
_cell.angle_beta   90.00
_cell.angle_gamma   90.00
#
_symmetry.space_group_name_H-M   'P 1'
#
loop_
_entity.id
_entity.type
_entity.pdbx_description
1 polymer ?
#
loop_
_entity_poly.entity_id
_entity_poly.type
_entity_poly.pdbx_seq_one_letter_code
_entity_poly.pdbx_strand_id
1 'polypeptide(L)'
;MKSQIVIDEKNSQILWNAQGKGKKHDFNLFKNSKMLINHQIEIIGDKGYQGINKIHKNSQIPFKKFPKKELTQAQKKSNKQLGKKRVIVENVIGKLKIFKILSSSASIRAIPVLLLKLRGS
;
A
#
# COMPACT_ATOMS: atom_id res chain seq x y z
N MET A 1 4.21 -8.76 15.14
CA MET A 1 4.02 -9.32 13.78
C MET A 1 3.74 -8.18 12.82
N LYS A 2 4.13 -8.27 11.54
CA LYS A 2 3.85 -7.27 10.50
C LYS A 2 3.05 -7.97 9.40
N SER A 3 1.95 -7.36 8.98
CA SER A 3 1.08 -7.91 7.94
C SER A 3 1.04 -6.95 6.77
N GLN A 4 1.25 -7.47 5.57
CA GLN A 4 1.00 -6.81 4.30
C GLN A 4 -0.30 -7.37 3.72
N ILE A 5 -1.13 -6.49 3.19
CA ILE A 5 -2.41 -6.84 2.56
C ILE A 5 -2.45 -6.21 1.18
N VAL A 6 -3.12 -6.88 0.27
CA VAL A 6 -3.42 -6.39 -1.06
C VAL A 6 -4.91 -6.34 -1.24
N ILE A 7 -5.41 -5.19 -1.67
CA ILE A 7 -6.83 -4.91 -1.76
C ILE A 7 -7.17 -4.57 -3.20
N ASP A 8 -8.26 -5.14 -3.69
CA ASP A 8 -8.91 -4.67 -4.91
C ASP A 8 -9.67 -3.36 -4.65
N GLU A 9 -9.34 -2.31 -5.39
CA GLU A 9 -10.01 -1.02 -5.27
C GLU A 9 -11.52 -1.11 -5.56
N LYS A 10 -11.92 -1.93 -6.54
CA LYS A 10 -13.32 -1.95 -7.01
C LYS A 10 -14.24 -2.61 -6.00
N ASN A 11 -13.87 -3.78 -5.51
CA ASN A 11 -14.73 -4.60 -4.66
C ASN A 11 -14.38 -4.49 -3.17
N SER A 12 -13.34 -3.74 -2.79
CA SER A 12 -12.81 -3.67 -1.41
C SER A 12 -12.44 -5.04 -0.83
N GLN A 13 -12.14 -6.01 -1.71
CA GLN A 13 -11.80 -7.38 -1.34
C GLN A 13 -10.30 -7.50 -1.06
N ILE A 14 -9.97 -8.34 -0.08
CA ILE A 14 -8.57 -8.70 0.20
C ILE A 14 -8.19 -9.82 -0.76
N LEU A 15 -7.28 -9.50 -1.69
CA LEU A 15 -6.79 -10.45 -2.70
C LEU A 15 -5.61 -11.27 -2.18
N TRP A 16 -4.81 -10.70 -1.29
CA TRP A 16 -3.61 -11.35 -0.78
C TRP A 16 -3.23 -10.86 0.61
N ASN A 17 -2.64 -11.74 1.42
CA ASN A 17 -2.01 -11.40 2.69
C ASN A 17 -0.61 -12.03 2.80
N ALA A 18 0.33 -11.29 3.37
CA ALA A 18 1.66 -11.80 3.71
C ALA A 18 2.03 -11.33 5.11
N GLN A 19 2.70 -12.18 5.88
CA GLN A 19 3.12 -11.86 7.25
C GLN A 19 4.64 -11.96 7.40
N GLY A 20 5.19 -11.13 8.27
CA GLY A 20 6.61 -11.10 8.58
C GLY A 20 6.91 -10.68 10.02
N LYS A 21 8.17 -10.86 10.42
CA LYS A 21 8.67 -10.38 11.72
C LYS A 21 8.59 -8.85 11.79
N GLY A 22 8.19 -8.31 12.96
CA GLY A 22 7.88 -6.89 13.15
C GLY A 22 9.02 -5.91 12.79
N LYS A 23 10.27 -6.36 12.90
CA LYS A 23 11.48 -5.57 12.62
C LYS A 23 11.83 -5.45 11.12
N LYS A 24 11.23 -6.24 10.22
CA LYS A 24 11.55 -6.19 8.78
C LYS A 24 11.02 -4.90 8.14
N HIS A 25 11.79 -4.28 7.25
CA HIS A 25 11.30 -3.15 6.46
C HIS A 25 10.13 -3.57 5.56
N ASP A 26 9.21 -2.65 5.36
CA ASP A 26 7.92 -2.85 4.72
C ASP A 26 8.06 -3.34 3.28
N PHE A 27 8.90 -2.65 2.51
CA PHE A 27 9.19 -3.01 1.14
C PHE A 27 9.91 -4.37 1.02
N ASN A 28 10.67 -4.78 2.04
CA ASN A 28 11.29 -6.10 2.06
C ASN A 28 10.25 -7.20 2.25
N LEU A 29 9.14 -6.94 2.96
CA LEU A 29 8.05 -7.91 3.06
C LEU A 29 7.43 -8.16 1.68
N PHE A 30 7.19 -7.11 0.90
CA PHE A 30 6.69 -7.25 -0.48
C PHE A 30 7.65 -7.98 -1.39
N LYS A 31 8.95 -7.62 -1.39
CA LYS A 31 9.96 -8.35 -2.18
C LYS A 31 9.99 -9.84 -1.82
N ASN A 32 9.93 -10.16 -0.52
CA ASN A 32 9.97 -11.53 -0.04
C ASN A 32 8.65 -12.29 -0.24
N SER A 33 7.53 -11.59 -0.38
CA SER A 33 6.22 -12.22 -0.64
C SER A 33 6.15 -12.88 -2.02
N LYS A 34 7.09 -12.55 -2.93
CA LYS A 34 7.16 -13.07 -4.31
C LYS A 34 5.85 -12.95 -5.08
N MET A 35 5.01 -11.99 -4.72
CA MET A 35 3.71 -11.81 -5.34
C MET A 35 3.88 -11.39 -6.80
N LEU A 36 3.34 -12.18 -7.71
CA LEU A 36 3.36 -11.92 -9.14
C LEU A 36 2.12 -11.11 -9.51
N ILE A 37 2.32 -9.82 -9.78
CA ILE A 37 1.26 -8.93 -10.28
C ILE A 37 1.51 -8.72 -11.77
N ASN A 38 0.47 -8.87 -12.59
CA ASN A 38 0.52 -8.52 -14.01
C ASN A 38 0.88 -7.03 -14.17
N HIS A 39 1.88 -6.74 -15.00
CA HIS A 39 2.39 -5.39 -15.27
C HIS A 39 1.33 -4.37 -15.74
N GLN A 40 0.19 -4.83 -16.25
CA GLN A 40 -0.92 -3.97 -16.68
C GLN A 40 -1.77 -3.46 -15.51
N ILE A 41 -1.75 -4.15 -14.37
CA ILE A 41 -2.52 -3.76 -13.19
C ILE A 41 -1.83 -2.55 -12.56
N GLU A 42 -2.57 -1.50 -12.18
CA GLU A 42 -1.97 -0.38 -11.48
C GLU A 42 -1.83 -0.71 -10.00
N ILE A 43 -0.63 -0.49 -9.45
CA ILE A 43 -0.33 -0.61 -8.03
C ILE A 43 -0.33 0.77 -7.40
N ILE A 44 -1.01 0.96 -6.28
CA ILE A 44 -0.89 2.15 -5.44
C ILE A 44 -0.34 1.73 -4.08
N GLY A 45 0.83 2.25 -3.74
CA GLY A 45 1.53 1.97 -2.49
C GLY A 45 1.67 3.20 -1.59
N ASP A 46 1.92 2.96 -0.31
CA ASP A 46 2.36 4.01 0.61
C ASP A 46 3.81 4.43 0.38
N LYS A 47 4.26 5.52 1.01
CA LYS A 47 5.64 6.01 0.98
C LYS A 47 6.68 4.97 1.40
N GLY A 48 6.30 3.98 2.22
CA GLY A 48 7.16 2.85 2.58
C GLY A 48 7.56 1.94 1.41
N TYR A 49 6.87 2.06 0.27
CA TYR A 49 7.14 1.31 -0.97
C TYR A 49 8.06 2.04 -1.94
N GLN A 50 8.76 3.10 -1.53
CA GLN A 50 9.67 3.82 -2.42
C GLN A 50 10.60 2.88 -3.20
N GLY A 51 10.60 3.03 -4.53
CA GLY A 51 11.35 2.17 -5.44
C GLY A 51 10.56 0.98 -6.00
N ILE A 52 9.28 0.80 -5.67
CA ILE A 52 8.45 -0.28 -6.24
C ILE A 52 8.35 -0.20 -7.77
N ASN A 53 8.45 1.00 -8.34
CA ASN A 53 8.45 1.25 -9.77
C ASN A 53 9.60 0.52 -10.51
N LYS A 54 10.68 0.17 -9.82
CA LYS A 54 11.77 -0.65 -10.37
C LYS A 54 11.40 -2.12 -10.54
N ILE A 55 10.45 -2.62 -9.73
CA ILE A 55 9.97 -4.00 -9.76
C ILE A 55 8.71 -4.09 -10.63
N HIS A 56 7.84 -3.08 -10.52
CA HIS A 56 6.58 -3.02 -11.22
C HIS A 56 6.34 -1.59 -11.73
N LYS A 57 6.53 -1.39 -13.04
CA LYS A 57 6.53 -0.05 -13.67
C LYS A 57 5.21 0.71 -13.47
N ASN A 58 4.07 0.02 -13.55
CA ASN A 58 2.75 0.62 -13.39
C ASN A 58 2.37 0.81 -11.91
N SER A 59 3.19 1.57 -11.18
CA SER A 59 3.00 1.81 -9.75
C SER A 59 3.00 3.29 -9.42
N GLN A 60 2.11 3.70 -8.52
CA GLN A 60 2.03 5.05 -7.99
C GLN A 60 2.29 5.06 -6.48
N ILE A 61 3.12 6.01 -6.05
CA ILE A 61 3.43 6.26 -4.64
C ILE A 61 3.36 7.77 -4.41
N PRO A 62 2.83 8.24 -3.28
CA PRO A 62 2.86 9.66 -2.95
C PRO A 62 4.28 10.24 -3.00
N PHE A 63 4.42 11.40 -3.60
CA PHE A 63 5.67 12.16 -3.62
C PHE A 63 6.11 12.46 -2.18
N LYS A 64 7.38 12.15 -1.88
CA LYS A 64 8.01 12.46 -0.60
C LYS A 64 8.53 13.89 -0.60
N LYS A 65 8.22 14.63 0.47
CA LYS A 65 8.84 15.92 0.73
C LYS A 65 10.29 15.68 1.18
N PHE A 66 11.25 16.30 0.51
CA PHE A 66 12.65 16.28 0.92
C PHE A 66 12.95 17.45 1.86
N PRO A 67 13.94 17.32 2.77
CA PRO A 67 14.38 18.45 3.60
C PRO A 67 14.70 19.65 2.72
N LYS A 68 14.24 20.84 3.14
CA LYS A 68 14.46 22.12 2.42
C LYS A 68 13.84 22.20 1.01
N LYS A 69 12.97 21.26 0.61
CA LYS A 69 12.22 21.32 -0.65
C LYS A 69 10.72 21.26 -0.42
N GLU A 70 9.99 22.13 -1.11
CA GLU A 70 8.53 22.10 -1.14
C GLU A 70 8.04 21.11 -2.20
N LEU A 71 6.87 20.51 -1.96
CA LEU A 71 6.17 19.79 -3.03
C LEU A 71 5.57 20.83 -3.99
N THR A 72 5.73 20.60 -5.29
CA THR A 72 5.07 21.44 -6.29
C THR A 72 3.55 21.30 -6.21
N GLN A 73 2.80 22.26 -6.74
CA GLN A 73 1.33 22.18 -6.75
C GLN A 73 0.82 20.93 -7.48
N ALA A 74 1.49 20.54 -8.57
CA ALA A 74 1.19 19.31 -9.29
C ALA A 74 1.41 18.05 -8.42
N GLN A 75 2.52 17.98 -7.67
CA GLN A 75 2.79 16.88 -6.75
C GLN A 75 1.78 16.83 -5.60
N LYS A 76 1.39 17.99 -5.05
CA LYS A 76 0.34 18.10 -4.03
C LYS A 76 -1.00 17.58 -4.57
N LYS A 77 -1.38 17.98 -5.79
CA LYS A 77 -2.62 17.52 -6.46
C LYS A 77 -2.62 16.01 -6.70
N SER A 78 -1.51 15.45 -7.17
CA SER A 78 -1.34 13.99 -7.35
C SER A 78 -1.43 13.24 -6.01
N ASN A 79 -0.72 13.71 -4.97
CA ASN A 79 -0.83 13.13 -3.63
C ASN A 79 -2.26 13.18 -3.08
N LYS A 80 -3.01 14.26 -3.35
CA LYS A 80 -4.42 14.38 -2.97
C LYS A 80 -5.30 13.35 -3.68
N GLN A 81 -5.09 13.13 -4.98
CA GLN A 81 -5.81 12.10 -5.73
C GLN A 81 -5.49 10.68 -5.23
N LEU A 82 -4.22 10.39 -4.96
CA LEU A 82 -3.80 9.14 -4.36
C LEU A 82 -4.41 8.93 -2.97
N GLY A 83 -4.46 9.98 -2.16
CA GLY A 83 -5.12 9.96 -0.85
C GLY A 83 -6.60 9.57 -0.95
N LYS A 84 -7.33 10.11 -1.93
CA LYS A 84 -8.74 9.73 -2.18
C LYS A 84 -8.89 8.24 -2.50
N LYS A 85 -8.05 7.68 -3.38
CA LYS A 85 -8.09 6.24 -3.72
C LYS A 85 -7.79 5.37 -2.48
N ARG A 86 -6.93 5.84 -1.57
CA ARG A 86 -6.52 5.12 -0.37
C ARG A 86 -7.58 5.07 0.74
N VAL A 87 -8.65 5.88 0.69
CA VAL A 87 -9.72 5.82 1.69
C VAL A 87 -10.32 4.40 1.80
N ILE A 88 -10.44 3.70 0.68
CA ILE A 88 -10.94 2.31 0.65
C ILE A 88 -10.03 1.39 1.46
N VAL A 89 -8.72 1.53 1.29
CA VAL A 89 -7.70 0.78 2.04
C VAL A 89 -7.80 1.04 3.53
N GLU A 90 -7.92 2.31 3.92
CA GLU A 90 -8.04 2.72 5.33
C GLU A 90 -9.31 2.16 5.97
N ASN A 91 -10.43 2.15 5.25
CA ASN A 91 -11.70 1.56 5.69
C ASN A 91 -11.58 0.05 5.92
N VAL A 92 -10.97 -0.70 4.98
CA VAL A 92 -10.76 -2.15 5.14
C VAL A 92 -9.85 -2.44 6.33
N ILE A 93 -8.75 -1.70 6.50
CA ILE A 93 -7.87 -1.83 7.66
C ILE A 93 -8.63 -1.55 8.97
N GLY A 94 -9.48 -0.51 8.98
CA GLY A 94 -10.33 -0.18 10.12
C GLY A 94 -11.21 -1.37 10.53
N LYS A 95 -11.90 -1.98 9.56
CA LYS A 95 -12.71 -3.19 9.79
C LYS A 95 -11.87 -4.34 10.34
N LEU A 96 -10.71 -4.62 9.74
CA LEU A 96 -9.82 -5.70 10.20
C LEU A 96 -9.33 -5.52 11.64
N LYS A 97 -9.14 -4.27 12.08
CA LYS A 97 -8.79 -3.95 13.48
C LYS A 97 -9.98 -4.14 14.42
N ILE A 98 -11.18 -3.71 14.02
CA ILE A 98 -12.42 -3.89 14.81
C ILE A 98 -12.66 -5.38 15.08
N PHE A 99 -12.56 -6.21 14.05
CA PHE A 99 -12.73 -7.67 14.17
C PHE A 99 -11.52 -8.39 14.80
N LYS A 100 -10.47 -7.67 15.22
CA LYS A 100 -9.22 -8.21 15.80
C LYS A 100 -8.52 -9.28 14.93
N ILE A 101 -8.77 -9.29 13.62
CA ILE A 101 -8.14 -10.22 12.66
C ILE A 101 -6.64 -9.93 12.54
N LEU A 102 -6.28 -8.64 12.58
CA LEU A 102 -4.90 -8.20 12.77
C LEU A 102 -4.67 -8.04 14.28
N SER A 103 -4.15 -9.09 14.92
CA SER A 103 -3.95 -9.24 16.38
C SER A 103 -3.76 -7.93 17.20
N SER A 104 -4.43 -7.86 18.37
CA SER A 104 -4.66 -6.64 19.15
C SER A 104 -3.50 -6.15 20.04
N SER A 105 -2.26 -6.57 19.80
CA SER A 105 -1.15 -6.01 20.58
C SER A 105 -0.73 -4.67 19.96
N ALA A 106 -0.72 -3.60 20.77
CA ALA A 106 -0.48 -2.19 20.42
C ALA A 106 0.81 -1.85 19.62
N SER A 107 1.54 -2.86 19.14
CA SER A 107 2.70 -2.76 18.25
C SER A 107 2.54 -3.49 16.90
N ILE A 108 1.36 -4.04 16.58
CA ILE A 108 1.03 -4.39 15.19
C ILE A 108 0.74 -3.08 14.47
N ARG A 109 1.82 -2.43 14.04
CA ARG A 109 1.74 -1.45 12.98
C ARG A 109 1.10 -2.18 11.79
N ALA A 110 -0.13 -1.82 11.42
CA ALA A 110 -0.69 -2.18 10.13
C ALA A 110 0.15 -1.45 9.07
N ILE A 111 0.84 -2.20 8.20
CA ILE A 111 1.94 -1.70 7.37
C ILE A 111 1.82 -2.25 5.95
N PRO A 112 2.40 -1.56 4.96
CA PRO A 112 1.68 -0.68 4.07
C PRO A 112 0.83 -1.52 3.10
N VAL A 113 -0.39 -1.08 2.86
CA VAL A 113 -1.32 -1.85 2.06
C VAL A 113 -1.18 -1.43 0.61
N LEU A 114 -1.12 -2.41 -0.27
CA LEU A 114 -1.05 -2.22 -1.70
C LEU A 114 -2.47 -2.25 -2.25
N LEU A 115 -2.89 -1.17 -2.88
CA LEU A 115 -4.15 -1.14 -3.61
C LEU A 115 -3.87 -1.53 -5.06
N LEU A 116 -4.54 -2.57 -5.54
CA LEU A 116 -4.52 -2.94 -6.96
C LEU A 116 -5.74 -2.32 -7.63
N LYS A 117 -5.48 -1.63 -8.74
CA LYS A 117 -6.50 -1.15 -9.66
C LYS A 117 -6.40 -1.97 -10.94
N LEU A 118 -7.33 -2.90 -11.11
CA LEU A 118 -7.54 -3.58 -12.37
C LEU A 118 -8.12 -2.56 -13.36
N ARG A 119 -7.38 -2.22 -14.42
CA ARG A 119 -7.99 -1.54 -15.57
C ARG A 119 -8.85 -2.60 -16.27
N GLY A 120 -10.17 -2.41 -16.34
CA GLY A 120 -11.01 -3.19 -17.27
C GLY A 120 -10.49 -2.98 -18.69
N SER A 121 -10.30 -4.02 -19.51
CA SER A 121 -11.38 -4.78 -20.20
C SER A 121 -12.35 -3.82 -20.87
#